data_AF-A0A368FMT6-F1
#
_entry.id   AF-A0A368FMT6-F1
#
_cell.length_a   1.000
_cell.length_b   1.000
_cell.length_c   1.000
_cell.angle_alpha   90.00
_cell.angle_beta   90.00
_cell.angle_gamma   90.00
#
_symmetry.space_group_name_H-M   'P 1'
#
loop_
_entity.id
_entity.type
_entity.pdbx_description
1 polymer ?
#
loop_
_entity_poly.entity_id
_entity_poly.type
_entity_poly.pdbx_seq_one_letter_code
_entity_poly.pdbx_strand_id
1 'polypeptide(L)'
;MFLLSTRRAIASTSNSMVMQFGQFLSHDITKNALANVCSCSSTGPRCANVPRPPTDPTRGSCVSFTRSIHVCGTGTGNRPREQYNENTAFIDCSSVYSSESVTLRGLRAGAMLKTHVRFLPITGDQWDFRVQEDYHFQVVNGRTFPPNNRRDSMTVGDDRATIFIGLAAMHTTFLRLHNG
;
A
#
# COMPACT_ATOMS: atom_id res chain seq x y z
N MET A 1 -4.96 -7.20 -16.49
CA MET A 1 -3.90 -6.19 -16.27
C MET A 1 -4.40 -4.85 -16.80
N PHE A 2 -4.89 -3.96 -15.94
CA PHE A 2 -5.31 -2.61 -16.34
C PHE A 2 -4.13 -1.65 -16.17
N LEU A 3 -3.43 -1.39 -17.27
CA LEU A 3 -2.63 -0.18 -17.38
C LEU A 3 -3.60 1.01 -17.45
N LEU A 4 -3.25 2.13 -16.82
CA LEU A 4 -4.01 3.39 -16.87
C LEU A 4 -4.17 3.85 -18.34
N SER A 5 -5.21 3.37 -19.01
CA SER A 5 -5.60 3.82 -20.34
C SER A 5 -6.66 4.90 -20.18
N THR A 6 -6.23 6.15 -20.23
CA THR A 6 -7.12 7.31 -20.34
C THR A 6 -7.05 7.85 -21.77
N ARG A 7 -8.20 8.24 -22.34
CA ARG A 7 -8.26 8.91 -23.65
C ARG A 7 -7.81 10.38 -23.59
N ARG A 8 -7.48 10.88 -22.39
CA ARG A 8 -6.98 12.24 -22.16
C ARG A 8 -5.55 12.14 -21.64
N ALA A 9 -4.58 12.40 -22.51
CA ALA A 9 -3.20 12.65 -22.10
C ALA A 9 -3.13 14.08 -21.55
N ILE A 10 -2.72 14.22 -20.29
CA ILE A 10 -2.40 15.53 -19.73
C ILE A 10 -1.08 15.93 -20.40
N ALA A 11 -1.11 16.99 -21.21
CA ALA A 11 0.10 17.54 -21.81
C ALA A 11 1.03 18.03 -20.68
N SER A 12 2.09 17.29 -20.42
CA SER A 12 3.10 17.59 -19.41
C SER A 12 4.45 17.12 -19.91
N THR A 13 5.51 17.80 -19.50
CA THR A 13 6.90 17.39 -19.73
C THR A 13 7.32 16.21 -18.84
N SER A 14 6.48 15.84 -17.86
CA SER A 14 6.75 14.76 -16.91
C SER A 14 6.11 13.45 -17.36
N ASN A 15 6.86 12.35 -17.23
CA ASN A 15 6.32 11.01 -17.43
C ASN A 15 5.59 10.50 -16.18
N SER A 16 4.87 9.38 -16.29
CA SER A 16 4.14 8.77 -15.18
C SER A 16 5.04 8.25 -14.04
N MET A 17 6.34 8.08 -14.30
CA MET A 17 7.31 7.67 -13.29
C MET A 17 7.49 8.74 -12.21
N VAL A 18 7.34 10.03 -12.54
CA VAL A 18 7.43 11.12 -11.55
C VAL A 18 6.37 10.96 -10.46
N MET A 19 5.13 10.63 -10.84
CA MET A 19 4.06 10.35 -9.87
C MET A 19 4.38 9.11 -9.04
N GLN A 20 4.85 8.05 -9.69
CA GLN A 20 5.14 6.80 -9.00
C GLN A 20 6.30 6.91 -8.01
N PHE A 21 7.35 7.65 -8.38
CA PHE A 21 8.50 7.93 -7.54
C PHE A 21 8.12 8.83 -6.36
N GLY A 22 7.28 9.84 -6.58
CA GLY A 22 6.76 10.69 -5.50
C GLY A 22 5.98 9.87 -4.45
N GLN A 23 5.18 8.91 -4.90
CA GLN A 23 4.48 7.99 -3.99
C GLN A 23 5.46 7.08 -3.23
N PHE A 24 6.42 6.47 -3.94
CA PHE A 24 7.44 5.62 -3.33
C PHE A 24 8.25 6.36 -2.26
N LEU A 25 8.67 7.60 -2.54
CA LEU A 25 9.41 8.43 -1.58
C LEU A 25 8.54 8.83 -0.38
N SER A 26 7.27 9.16 -0.58
CA SER A 26 6.33 9.47 0.51
C SER A 26 6.16 8.30 1.47
N HIS A 27 6.17 7.08 0.94
CA HIS A 27 6.10 5.84 1.72
C HIS A 27 7.37 5.55 2.51
N ASP A 28 8.48 6.23 2.23
CA ASP A 28 9.70 6.14 3.02
C ASP A 28 9.58 7.00 4.28
N ILE A 29 9.13 8.24 4.11
CA ILE A 29 9.19 9.28 5.15
C ILE A 29 8.00 9.22 6.11
N THR A 30 6.81 8.85 5.61
CA THR A 30 5.57 9.01 6.39
C THR A 30 4.60 7.84 6.28
N LYS A 31 4.12 7.41 7.44
CA LYS A 31 3.02 6.47 7.60
C LYS A 31 2.26 6.78 8.88
N ASN A 32 1.01 7.19 8.76
CA ASN A 32 0.16 7.38 9.94
C ASN A 32 -0.39 6.03 10.40
N ALA A 33 -0.42 5.82 11.71
CA ALA A 33 -1.03 4.64 12.32
C ALA A 33 -2.57 4.69 12.25
N LEU A 34 -3.22 3.63 11.74
CA LEU A 34 -4.67 3.52 11.61
C LEU A 34 -5.19 2.19 12.19
N ALA A 35 -6.36 2.23 12.85
CA ALA A 35 -7.00 1.05 13.45
C ALA A 35 -8.23 0.53 12.69
N ASN A 36 -8.70 1.23 11.64
CA ASN A 36 -9.87 0.85 10.81
C ASN A 36 -11.08 0.28 11.59
N VAL A 37 -11.46 0.93 12.69
CA VAL A 37 -12.53 0.46 13.61
C VAL A 37 -13.90 1.10 13.34
N CYS A 38 -13.98 2.12 12.49
CA CYS A 38 -15.20 2.91 12.33
C CYS A 38 -16.06 2.44 11.15
N SER A 39 -17.36 2.32 11.40
CA SER A 39 -18.40 2.19 10.38
C SER A 39 -19.21 3.49 10.26
N CYS A 40 -20.05 3.63 9.23
CA CYS A 40 -20.93 4.80 9.06
C CYS A 40 -21.91 5.03 10.23
N SER A 41 -22.19 4.00 11.04
CA SER A 41 -23.00 4.11 12.27
C SER A 41 -22.18 4.45 13.52
N SER A 42 -20.85 4.40 13.45
CA SER A 42 -19.96 4.66 14.58
C SER A 42 -19.83 6.16 14.84
N THR A 43 -20.17 6.62 16.04
CA THR A 43 -20.14 8.03 16.46
C THR A 43 -19.06 8.35 17.50
N GLY A 44 -18.03 7.51 17.61
CA GLY A 44 -16.96 7.70 18.59
C GLY A 44 -15.98 8.84 18.24
N PRO A 45 -15.19 9.34 19.21
CA PRO A 45 -14.23 10.44 19.00
C PRO A 45 -13.08 10.07 18.03
N ARG A 46 -12.89 8.76 17.79
CA ARG A 46 -11.93 8.21 16.81
C ARG A 46 -12.51 8.10 15.39
N CYS A 47 -13.82 8.30 15.23
CA CYS A 47 -14.51 8.24 13.95
C CYS A 47 -14.83 9.65 13.47
N ALA A 48 -14.52 9.95 12.21
CA ALA A 48 -14.90 11.21 11.56
C ALA A 48 -15.50 10.92 10.19
N ASN A 49 -16.55 10.10 10.23
CA ASN A 49 -17.35 9.71 9.09
C ASN A 49 -17.80 10.92 8.26
N VAL A 50 -17.68 10.81 6.95
CA VAL A 50 -18.05 11.88 6.02
C VAL A 50 -19.47 11.61 5.51
N PRO A 51 -20.47 12.41 5.91
CA PRO A 51 -21.84 12.24 5.43
C PRO A 51 -21.89 12.55 3.94
N ARG A 52 -22.63 11.73 3.19
CA ARG A 52 -22.84 11.93 1.77
C ARG A 52 -24.13 12.74 1.55
N PRO A 53 -24.14 13.76 0.68
CA PRO A 53 -25.36 14.49 0.39
C PRO A 53 -26.37 13.58 -0.33
N PRO A 54 -27.70 13.83 -0.17
CA PRO A 54 -28.74 13.04 -0.85
C PRO A 54 -28.68 13.08 -2.39
N THR A 55 -27.98 14.07 -2.94
CA THR A 55 -27.81 14.27 -4.40
C THR A 55 -26.69 13.43 -5.00
N ASP A 56 -25.92 12.73 -4.19
CA ASP A 56 -24.80 11.93 -4.69
C ASP A 56 -25.29 10.63 -5.34
N PRO A 57 -24.90 10.34 -6.59
CA PRO A 57 -25.38 9.18 -7.34
C PRO A 57 -24.81 7.84 -6.86
N THR A 58 -23.81 7.84 -5.97
CA THR A 58 -23.18 6.61 -5.48
C THR A 58 -23.95 6.01 -4.30
N ARG A 59 -24.05 4.67 -4.25
CA ARG A 59 -24.80 3.97 -3.19
C ARG A 59 -24.10 4.13 -1.84
N GLY A 60 -24.85 4.57 -0.83
CA GLY A 60 -24.43 4.63 0.58
C GLY A 60 -24.54 6.03 1.17
N SER A 61 -25.04 6.13 2.41
CA SER A 61 -25.30 7.41 3.08
C SER A 61 -24.04 8.13 3.60
N CYS A 62 -22.89 7.46 3.62
CA CYS A 62 -21.69 7.95 4.27
C CYS A 62 -20.44 7.20 3.80
N VAL A 63 -19.28 7.86 3.88
CA VAL A 63 -17.95 7.25 3.76
C VAL A 63 -17.39 7.08 5.17
N SER A 64 -17.19 5.84 5.59
CA SER A 64 -16.59 5.52 6.89
C SER A 64 -15.16 6.02 6.94
N PHE A 65 -14.82 6.80 7.96
CA PHE A 65 -13.47 7.35 8.11
C PHE A 65 -13.01 7.24 9.57
N THR A 66 -11.90 6.51 9.75
CA THR A 66 -11.24 6.38 11.05
C THR A 66 -10.12 7.40 11.14
N ARG A 67 -10.11 8.20 12.21
CA ARG A 67 -9.02 9.16 12.49
C ARG A 67 -7.73 8.39 12.80
N SER A 68 -6.59 8.98 12.44
CA SER A 68 -5.28 8.42 12.79
C SER A 68 -5.07 8.35 14.31
N ILE A 69 -4.25 7.39 14.71
CA ILE A 69 -3.78 7.24 16.08
C ILE A 69 -2.90 8.44 16.41
N HIS A 70 -3.01 8.88 17.66
CA HIS A 70 -2.31 10.05 18.19
C HIS A 70 -1.25 9.60 19.17
N VAL A 71 -0.23 10.43 19.36
CA VAL A 71 0.80 10.20 20.37
C VAL A 71 0.18 10.28 21.76
N CYS A 72 0.53 9.32 22.63
CA CYS A 72 0.08 9.30 24.01
C CYS A 72 0.48 10.60 24.74
N GLY A 73 -0.45 11.20 25.49
CA GLY A 73 -0.22 12.47 26.19
C GLY A 73 -0.50 13.72 25.34
N THR A 74 -0.87 13.57 24.07
CA THR A 74 -1.37 14.66 23.22
C THR A 74 -2.90 14.66 23.16
N GLY A 75 -3.53 15.79 22.83
CA GLY A 75 -4.99 15.90 22.79
C GLY A 75 -5.68 15.86 24.16
N THR A 76 -4.97 16.22 25.23
CA THR A 76 -5.50 16.35 26.59
C THR A 76 -5.17 17.73 27.18
N GLY A 77 -6.15 18.34 27.87
CA GLY A 77 -6.01 19.70 28.41
C GLY A 77 -5.70 20.73 27.32
N ASN A 78 -4.66 21.54 27.53
CA ASN A 78 -4.20 22.55 26.58
C ASN A 78 -3.21 22.03 25.52
N ARG A 79 -2.94 20.73 25.46
CA ARG A 79 -2.04 20.16 24.43
C ARG A 79 -2.84 19.73 23.21
N PRO A 80 -2.55 20.27 22.01
CA PRO A 80 -3.20 19.83 20.78
C PRO A 80 -2.89 18.35 20.53
N ARG A 81 -3.71 17.71 19.69
CA ARG A 81 -3.56 16.31 19.31
C ARG A 81 -2.54 16.19 18.17
N GLU A 82 -1.54 15.34 18.33
CA GLU A 82 -0.51 15.09 17.31
C GLU A 82 -0.58 13.64 16.81
N GLN A 83 -0.38 13.43 15.51
CA GLN A 83 -0.44 12.12 14.87
C GLN A 83 0.88 11.36 14.98
N TYR A 84 0.79 10.03 15.13
CA TYR A 84 1.96 9.17 15.20
C TYR A 84 2.44 8.74 13.80
N ASN A 85 3.73 8.95 13.51
CA ASN A 85 4.40 8.41 12.33
C ASN A 85 5.02 7.04 12.67
N GLU A 86 4.59 5.98 11.98
CA GLU A 86 5.15 4.63 12.09
C GLU A 86 6.48 4.46 11.34
N ASN A 87 6.76 5.36 10.39
CA ASN A 87 7.97 5.30 9.58
C ASN A 87 9.11 6.15 10.16
N THR A 88 10.33 5.85 9.72
CA THR A 88 11.48 6.74 9.93
C THR A 88 11.28 8.06 9.21
N ALA A 89 11.76 9.16 9.80
CA ALA A 89 11.67 10.50 9.19
C ALA A 89 12.75 10.74 8.10
N PHE A 90 13.66 9.77 7.93
CA PHE A 90 14.79 9.88 7.00
C PHE A 90 14.42 9.27 5.65
N ILE A 91 15.19 9.64 4.63
CA ILE A 91 15.16 8.96 3.34
C ILE A 91 16.23 7.86 3.42
N ASP A 92 15.82 6.69 3.87
CA ASP A 92 16.69 5.55 4.20
C ASP A 92 16.27 4.23 3.53
N CYS A 93 15.31 4.30 2.60
CA CYS A 93 14.71 3.14 1.94
C CYS A 93 14.00 2.19 2.93
N SER A 94 13.52 2.68 4.07
CA SER A 94 12.65 1.93 4.98
C SER A 94 11.39 1.38 4.31
N SER A 95 10.95 1.96 3.18
CA SER A 95 9.90 1.38 2.34
C SER A 95 10.26 -0.01 1.77
N VAL A 96 11.56 -0.30 1.60
CA VAL A 96 12.09 -1.61 1.16
C VAL A 96 12.51 -2.46 2.36
N TYR A 97 13.25 -1.88 3.31
CA TYR A 97 13.87 -2.61 4.43
C TYR A 97 13.01 -2.72 5.69
N SER A 98 11.92 -1.97 5.77
CA SER A 98 11.06 -1.74 6.95
C SER A 98 11.63 -0.73 7.94
N SER A 99 10.72 0.03 8.57
CA SER A 99 11.02 0.86 9.74
C SER A 99 11.05 0.06 11.06
N GLU A 100 10.59 -1.20 11.04
CA GLU A 100 10.53 -2.06 12.21
C GLU A 100 11.57 -3.19 12.16
N SER A 101 12.36 -3.36 13.22
CA SER A 101 13.43 -4.37 13.28
C SER A 101 12.94 -5.83 13.20
N VAL A 102 11.71 -6.11 13.66
CA VAL A 102 11.10 -7.44 13.58
C VAL A 102 10.78 -7.77 12.13
N THR A 103 10.08 -6.86 11.45
CA THR A 103 9.73 -6.99 10.03
C THR A 103 10.98 -7.05 9.16
N LEU A 104 11.98 -6.19 9.40
CA LEU A 104 13.28 -6.20 8.71
C LEU A 104 13.98 -7.57 8.82
N ARG A 105 14.03 -8.17 10.00
CA ARG A 105 14.60 -9.53 10.19
C ARG A 105 13.80 -10.59 9.43
N GLY A 106 12.48 -10.43 9.38
CA GLY A 106 11.59 -11.30 8.61
C GLY A 106 11.84 -11.24 7.10
N LEU A 107 12.21 -10.07 6.57
CA LEU A 107 12.47 -9.84 5.15
C LEU A 107 13.85 -10.34 4.67
N ARG A 108 14.80 -10.61 5.58
CA ARG A 108 16.18 -10.97 5.23
C ARG A 108 16.41 -12.48 5.17
N ALA A 109 17.21 -12.91 4.21
CA ALA A 109 17.83 -14.23 4.12
C ALA A 109 19.36 -14.05 4.12
N GLY A 110 19.94 -13.88 5.32
CA GLY A 110 21.37 -13.58 5.48
C GLY A 110 21.73 -12.16 5.00
N ALA A 111 22.66 -12.07 4.06
CA ALA A 111 23.05 -10.81 3.42
C ALA A 111 21.99 -10.27 2.44
N MET A 112 21.16 -11.16 1.90
CA MET A 112 20.16 -10.87 0.86
C MET A 112 18.77 -10.62 1.43
N LEU A 113 17.91 -9.97 0.66
CA LEU A 113 16.47 -9.92 0.90
C LEU A 113 15.79 -11.17 0.33
N LYS A 114 14.78 -11.68 1.02
CA LYS A 114 14.01 -12.85 0.61
C LYS A 114 13.29 -12.58 -0.71
N THR A 115 13.64 -13.35 -1.73
CA THR A 115 12.93 -13.43 -3.01
C THR A 115 12.13 -14.73 -3.03
N HIS A 116 11.04 -14.83 -2.28
CA HIS A 116 10.22 -16.04 -2.34
C HIS A 116 9.21 -15.91 -3.49
N VAL A 117 9.64 -16.27 -4.70
CA VAL A 117 8.74 -16.54 -5.83
C VAL A 117 8.52 -18.05 -5.85
N ARG A 118 7.29 -18.52 -5.63
CA ARG A 118 6.98 -19.93 -5.85
C ARG A 118 7.02 -20.17 -7.37
N PHE A 119 8.11 -20.74 -7.86
CA PHE A 119 8.22 -21.18 -9.25
C PHE A 119 7.26 -22.36 -9.46
N LEU A 120 6.20 -22.18 -10.25
CA LEU A 120 5.58 -23.34 -10.89
C LEU A 120 6.45 -23.76 -12.06
N PRO A 121 6.71 -25.06 -12.26
CA PRO A 121 7.28 -25.55 -13.50
C PRO A 121 6.25 -25.33 -14.61
N ILE A 122 6.53 -24.39 -15.51
CA ILE A 122 5.94 -24.40 -16.85
C ILE A 122 7.01 -25.03 -17.73
N THR A 123 6.66 -26.15 -18.34
CA THR A 123 7.49 -26.95 -19.24
C THR A 123 8.45 -26.13 -20.12
N GLY A 124 9.75 -26.46 -20.04
CA GLY A 124 10.79 -26.08 -21.00
C GLY A 124 11.42 -24.70 -20.79
N ASP A 125 12.67 -24.68 -20.32
CA ASP A 125 13.75 -23.67 -20.42
C ASP A 125 13.41 -22.16 -20.47
N GLN A 126 12.27 -21.74 -19.93
CA GLN A 126 11.87 -20.34 -19.85
C GLN A 126 11.57 -19.96 -18.39
N TRP A 127 12.53 -19.27 -17.77
CA TRP A 127 12.38 -18.69 -16.43
C TRP A 127 11.54 -17.40 -16.53
N ASP A 128 10.22 -17.54 -16.53
CA ASP A 128 9.32 -16.39 -16.47
C ASP A 128 9.13 -15.93 -15.00
N PHE A 129 9.27 -14.63 -14.75
CA PHE A 129 9.04 -13.99 -13.46
C PHE A 129 7.53 -13.92 -13.18
N ARG A 130 6.90 -15.07 -12.98
CA ARG A 130 5.50 -15.11 -12.55
C ARG A 130 5.45 -15.14 -11.04
N VAL A 131 5.00 -14.03 -10.46
CA VAL A 131 4.28 -14.09 -9.19
C VAL A 131 3.11 -15.05 -9.45
N GLN A 132 3.19 -16.29 -8.93
CA GLN A 132 2.04 -17.17 -8.98
C GLN A 132 0.97 -16.57 -8.07
N GLU A 133 0.08 -15.80 -8.66
CA GLU A 133 -1.25 -15.61 -8.10
C GLU A 133 -2.04 -16.86 -8.51
N ASP A 134 -2.54 -17.62 -7.54
CA ASP A 134 -3.69 -18.47 -7.79
C ASP A 134 -4.86 -17.50 -8.02
N TYR A 135 -4.98 -16.99 -9.24
CA TYR A 135 -6.01 -16.03 -9.63
C TYR A 135 -7.40 -16.69 -9.57
N HIS A 136 -7.99 -16.79 -8.39
CA HIS A 136 -9.41 -17.10 -8.24
C HIS A 136 -10.24 -15.84 -8.46
N PHE A 137 -10.25 -15.34 -9.69
CA PHE A 137 -10.88 -14.07 -10.03
C PHE A 137 -12.30 -13.98 -9.46
N GLN A 138 -12.54 -12.99 -8.58
CA GLN A 138 -13.87 -12.68 -8.09
C GLN A 138 -14.49 -11.60 -8.96
N VAL A 139 -15.68 -11.91 -9.49
CA VAL A 139 -16.48 -10.95 -10.24
C VAL A 139 -17.32 -10.15 -9.24
N VAL A 140 -16.92 -8.91 -8.99
CA VAL A 140 -17.73 -7.97 -8.19
C VAL A 140 -18.31 -6.93 -9.13
N ASN A 141 -19.65 -6.86 -9.23
CA ASN A 141 -20.36 -5.94 -10.12
C ASN A 141 -19.90 -6.04 -11.60
N GLY A 142 -19.72 -7.25 -12.12
CA GLY A 142 -19.32 -7.49 -13.51
C GLY A 142 -17.86 -7.15 -13.83
N ARG A 143 -17.05 -6.85 -12.81
CA ARG A 143 -15.61 -6.59 -12.96
C ARG A 143 -14.83 -7.69 -12.27
N THR A 144 -13.91 -8.28 -13.02
CA THR A 144 -13.06 -9.37 -12.57
C THR A 144 -11.86 -8.80 -11.83
N PHE A 145 -11.81 -9.01 -10.51
CA PHE A 145 -10.67 -8.65 -9.67
C PHE A 145 -10.00 -9.92 -9.15
N PRO A 146 -8.66 -9.98 -9.05
CA PRO A 146 -8.02 -11.04 -8.27
C PRO A 146 -8.59 -11.00 -6.85
N PRO A 147 -8.92 -12.17 -6.27
CA PRO A 147 -9.44 -12.24 -4.91
C PRO A 147 -8.33 -11.78 -3.97
N ASN A 148 -8.58 -10.85 -3.06
CA ASN A 148 -7.59 -10.50 -2.04
C ASN A 148 -7.54 -11.60 -0.96
N ASN A 149 -6.96 -12.76 -1.31
CA ASN A 149 -6.88 -13.94 -0.44
C ASN A 149 -5.69 -13.88 0.55
N ARG A 150 -5.09 -12.69 0.78
CA ARG A 150 -3.85 -12.46 1.55
C ARG A 150 -2.61 -13.23 1.04
N ARG A 151 -2.76 -14.09 0.02
CA ARG A 151 -1.70 -14.84 -0.64
C ARG A 151 -1.09 -14.09 -1.83
N ASP A 152 -1.81 -13.11 -2.38
CA ASP A 152 -1.37 -12.24 -3.48
C ASP A 152 -0.79 -10.91 -2.96
N SER A 153 -0.18 -10.95 -1.77
CA SER A 153 0.36 -9.77 -1.08
C SER A 153 1.88 -9.79 -1.12
N MET A 154 2.47 -8.75 -1.73
CA MET A 154 3.89 -8.49 -1.66
C MET A 154 4.25 -8.11 -0.22
N THR A 155 5.13 -8.88 0.42
CA THR A 155 5.67 -8.54 1.75
C THR A 155 6.97 -7.76 1.57
N VAL A 156 6.95 -6.47 1.88
CA VAL A 156 8.12 -5.57 1.85
C VAL A 156 8.13 -4.69 3.10
N GLY A 157 9.08 -3.75 3.17
CA GLY A 157 9.22 -2.85 4.30
C GLY A 157 8.00 -2.00 4.64
N ASP A 158 7.22 -1.64 3.62
CA ASP A 158 5.96 -0.90 3.71
C ASP A 158 4.78 -1.73 3.20
N ASP A 159 3.72 -1.82 4.01
CA ASP A 159 2.50 -2.61 3.72
C ASP A 159 1.63 -2.03 2.61
N ARG A 160 1.90 -0.79 2.17
CA ARG A 160 1.18 -0.12 1.09
C ARG A 160 1.83 -0.33 -0.27
N ALA A 161 2.84 -1.19 -0.40
CA ALA A 161 3.53 -1.45 -1.67
C ALA A 161 2.63 -2.02 -2.78
N THR A 162 1.51 -2.67 -2.44
CA THR A 162 0.58 -3.30 -3.38
C THR A 162 -0.58 -2.41 -3.83
N ILE A 163 -0.65 -1.15 -3.38
CA ILE A 163 -1.77 -0.25 -3.73
C ILE A 163 -1.82 0.10 -5.21
N PHE A 164 -0.68 0.02 -5.91
CA PHE A 164 -0.59 0.27 -7.34
C PHE A 164 0.52 -0.57 -7.98
N ILE A 165 0.29 -1.05 -9.21
CA ILE A 165 1.23 -1.96 -9.89
C ILE A 165 2.59 -1.31 -10.18
N GLY A 166 2.61 0.00 -10.48
CA GLY A 166 3.85 0.77 -10.64
C GLY A 166 4.65 0.88 -9.35
N LEU A 167 3.98 0.95 -8.18
CA LEU A 167 4.65 0.99 -6.89
C LEU A 167 5.31 -0.37 -6.61
N ALA A 168 4.57 -1.46 -6.80
CA ALA A 168 5.08 -2.82 -6.66
C ALA A 168 6.29 -3.09 -7.58
N ALA A 169 6.26 -2.55 -8.81
CA ALA A 169 7.39 -2.62 -9.74
C ALA A 169 8.63 -1.86 -9.21
N MET A 170 8.44 -0.70 -8.57
CA MET A 170 9.54 0.03 -7.94
C MET A 170 10.15 -0.74 -6.77
N HIS A 171 9.34 -1.27 -5.86
CA HIS A 171 9.83 -2.10 -4.75
C HIS A 171 10.61 -3.33 -5.27
N THR A 172 10.11 -3.98 -6.32
CA THR A 172 10.80 -5.12 -6.96
C THR A 172 12.14 -4.71 -7.56
N THR A 173 12.22 -3.52 -8.15
CA THR A 173 13.46 -3.00 -8.75
C THR A 173 14.52 -2.75 -7.68
N PHE A 174 14.16 -2.09 -6.58
CA PHE A 174 15.11 -1.85 -5.47
C PHE A 174 15.52 -3.13 -4.74
N LEU A 175 14.60 -4.10 -4.62
CA LEU A 175 14.94 -5.40 -4.05
C LEU A 175 15.93 -6.18 -4.93
N ARG A 176 15.78 -6.12 -6.26
CA ARG A 176 16.76 -6.67 -7.20
C ARG A 176 18.10 -5.95 -7.12
N LEU A 177 18.09 -4.62 -6.95
CA LEU A 177 19.31 -3.83 -6.77
C LEU A 177 20.07 -4.21 -5.48
N HIS A 178 19.36 -4.54 -4.41
CA HIS A 178 19.99 -5.02 -3.16
C HIS A 178 20.63 -6.41 -3.32
N ASN A 179 20.00 -7.29 -4.10
CA ASN A 179 20.44 -8.69 -4.27
C ASN A 179 21.43 -8.90 -5.42
N GLY A 180 21.60 -7.92 -6.31
CA GLY A 180 22.52 -7.96 -7.46
C GLY A 180 23.93 -7.57 -7.06
#